data_AF-A0A6N2R2F8-F1
#
_entry.id   AF-A0A6N2R2F8-F1
#
_cell.length_a   1.000
_cell.length_b   1.000
_cell.length_c   1.000
_cell.angle_alpha   90.00
_cell.angle_beta   90.00
_cell.angle_gamma   90.00
#
_symmetry.space_group_name_H-M   'P 1'
#
loop_
_entity.id
_entity.type
_entity.pdbx_description
1 polymer ?
#
loop_
_entity_poly.entity_id
_entity_poly.type
_entity_poly.pdbx_seq_one_letter_code
_entity_poly.pdbx_strand_id
1 'polypeptide(L)'
;MTMPFLSIDWTLVVQLINTGILFLLLSKFLFKPVKAMIDSREAEVSKMYEDASAAKEQADRLQAEYAASISGAKEEANQIVKDAQKRAQMRSDEILTDAQTKASAMMTKAEEEIAREKKKAVNEIKDEISDLAVMIATKVVGKDLNTQDHEQLIQEFIDGAGDLSWKE
;
A
#
# COMPACT_ATOMS: atom_id res chain seq x y z
N MET A 1 36.70 -17.04 -108.83
CA MET A 1 37.89 -17.75 -108.33
C MET A 1 37.54 -18.26 -106.94
N THR A 2 37.13 -19.51 -106.84
CA THR A 2 36.77 -20.16 -105.58
C THR A 2 38.04 -20.28 -104.74
N MET A 3 38.21 -19.40 -103.76
CA MET A 3 39.20 -19.57 -102.70
C MET A 3 38.87 -20.91 -102.01
N PRO A 4 39.76 -21.91 -102.04
CA PRO A 4 39.54 -23.12 -101.27
C PRO A 4 39.45 -22.71 -99.80
N PHE A 5 38.25 -22.83 -99.20
CA PHE A 5 37.99 -22.52 -97.79
C PHE A 5 38.83 -23.40 -96.84
N LEU A 6 39.50 -24.42 -97.38
CA LEU A 6 40.43 -25.27 -96.67
C LEU A 6 41.59 -25.68 -97.60
N SER A 7 42.53 -24.77 -97.88
CA SER A 7 43.87 -25.20 -98.25
C SER A 7 44.59 -25.63 -96.97
N ILE A 8 45.10 -26.87 -96.94
CA ILE A 8 45.93 -27.37 -95.84
C ILE A 8 47.30 -26.69 -95.98
N ASP A 9 47.35 -25.42 -95.60
CA ASP A 9 48.53 -24.57 -95.59
C ASP A 9 48.98 -24.34 -94.15
N TRP A 10 50.22 -23.84 -93.97
CA TRP A 10 50.78 -23.44 -92.68
C TRP A 10 49.87 -22.50 -91.85
N THR A 11 48.98 -21.76 -92.51
CA THR A 11 47.97 -20.89 -91.90
C THR A 11 46.96 -21.64 -91.04
N LEU A 12 46.61 -22.89 -91.39
CA LEU A 12 45.67 -23.72 -90.63
C LEU A 12 46.29 -24.15 -89.29
N VAL A 13 47.59 -24.46 -89.29
CA VAL A 13 48.36 -24.75 -88.07
C VAL A 13 48.42 -23.52 -87.16
N VAL A 14 48.70 -22.34 -87.71
CA VAL A 14 48.72 -21.07 -86.96
C VAL A 14 47.34 -20.74 -86.39
N GLN A 15 46.25 -20.96 -87.16
CA GLN A 15 44.88 -20.74 -86.70
C GLN A 15 44.48 -21.70 -85.58
N LEU A 16 44.89 -22.97 -85.65
CA LEU A 16 44.68 -23.95 -84.57
C LEU A 16 45.43 -23.57 -83.30
N ILE A 17 46.69 -23.15 -83.42
CA ILE A 17 47.48 -22.65 -82.28
C ILE A 17 46.82 -21.42 -81.66
N ASN A 18 46.39 -20.45 -82.47
CA ASN A 18 45.71 -19.25 -82.00
C ASN A 18 44.38 -19.58 -81.30
N THR A 19 43.58 -20.47 -81.88
CA THR A 19 42.33 -20.94 -81.27
C THR A 19 42.59 -21.69 -79.97
N GLY A 20 43.65 -22.50 -79.90
CA GLY A 20 44.06 -23.20 -78.68
C GLY A 20 44.52 -22.25 -77.57
N ILE A 21 45.32 -21.23 -77.89
CA ILE A 21 45.75 -20.19 -76.95
C ILE A 21 44.54 -19.41 -76.44
N LEU A 22 43.64 -18.99 -77.34
CA LEU A 22 42.41 -18.30 -76.97
C LEU A 22 41.52 -19.16 -76.08
N PHE A 23 41.35 -20.45 -76.40
CA PHE A 23 40.59 -21.39 -75.58
C PHE A 23 41.20 -21.55 -74.18
N LEU A 24 42.53 -21.65 -74.07
CA LEU A 24 43.20 -21.74 -72.77
C LEU A 24 43.07 -20.46 -71.95
N LEU A 25 43.16 -19.28 -72.59
CA LEU A 25 42.95 -18.00 -71.95
C LEU A 25 41.51 -17.85 -71.46
N LEU A 26 40.52 -18.15 -72.30
CA LEU A 26 39.10 -18.09 -71.94
C LEU A 26 38.75 -19.11 -70.86
N SER A 27 39.23 -20.34 -70.97
CA SER A 27 39.02 -21.36 -69.93
C SER A 27 39.59 -20.89 -68.59
N LYS A 28 40.85 -20.45 -68.56
CA LYS A 28 41.47 -20.01 -67.30
C LYS A 28 40.82 -18.73 -66.73
N PHE A 29 40.41 -17.80 -67.57
CA PHE A 29 39.90 -16.49 -67.13
C PHE A 29 38.40 -16.47 -66.85
N LEU A 30 37.59 -17.32 -67.50
CA LEU A 30 36.13 -17.29 -67.42
C LEU A 30 35.56 -18.31 -66.41
N PHE A 31 36.19 -19.47 -66.22
CA PHE A 31 35.70 -20.45 -65.24
C PHE A 31 35.70 -19.91 -63.80
N LYS A 32 36.72 -19.13 -63.44
CA LYS A 32 36.86 -18.56 -62.09
C LYS A 32 35.75 -17.56 -61.74
N PRO A 33 35.46 -16.50 -62.54
CA PRO A 33 34.40 -15.54 -62.24
C PRO A 33 33.00 -16.15 -62.33
N VAL A 34 32.75 -17.07 -63.28
CA VAL A 34 31.44 -17.72 -63.40
C VAL A 34 31.14 -18.60 -62.19
N LYS A 35 32.12 -19.41 -61.74
CA LYS A 35 31.95 -20.21 -60.54
C LYS A 35 31.76 -19.33 -59.30
N ALA A 36 32.56 -18.28 -59.15
CA ALA A 36 32.41 -17.34 -58.03
C ALA A 36 31.04 -16.67 -57.99
N MET A 37 30.44 -16.35 -59.16
CA MET A 37 29.09 -15.78 -59.23
C MET A 37 28.03 -16.78 -58.76
N ILE A 38 28.15 -18.06 -59.15
CA ILE A 38 27.22 -19.11 -58.74
C ILE A 38 27.35 -19.37 -57.24
N ASP A 39 28.58 -19.57 -56.74
CA ASP A 39 28.87 -19.78 -55.32
C ASP A 39 28.37 -18.59 -54.47
N SER A 40 28.55 -17.35 -54.96
CA SER A 40 28.05 -16.15 -54.27
C SER A 40 26.53 -16.10 -54.20
N ARG A 41 25.82 -16.50 -55.26
CA ARG A 41 24.35 -16.55 -55.24
C ARG A 41 23.84 -17.64 -54.32
N GLU A 42 24.47 -18.81 -54.33
CA GLU A 42 24.11 -19.89 -53.42
C GLU A 42 24.33 -19.48 -51.95
N ALA A 43 25.47 -18.86 -51.65
CA ALA A 43 25.77 -18.34 -50.32
C ALA A 43 24.79 -17.23 -49.88
N GLU A 44 24.43 -16.31 -50.78
CA GLU A 44 23.45 -15.26 -50.49
C GLU A 44 22.07 -15.85 -50.17
N VAL A 45 21.60 -16.80 -50.97
CA VAL A 45 20.31 -17.47 -50.75
C VAL A 45 20.33 -18.26 -49.45
N SER A 46 21.38 -19.04 -49.19
CA SER A 46 21.54 -19.79 -47.94
C SER A 46 21.49 -18.86 -46.74
N LYS A 47 22.24 -17.75 -46.80
CA LYS A 47 22.27 -16.75 -45.74
C LYS A 47 20.90 -16.11 -45.53
N MET A 48 20.17 -15.78 -46.60
CA MET A 48 18.81 -15.22 -46.48
C MET A 48 17.86 -16.20 -45.77
N TYR A 49 17.95 -17.50 -46.05
CA TYR A 49 17.14 -18.52 -45.37
C TYR A 49 17.55 -18.70 -43.91
N GLU A 50 18.85 -18.72 -43.62
CA GLU A 50 19.36 -18.77 -42.24
C GLU A 50 18.92 -17.56 -41.42
N ASP A 51 19.09 -16.35 -41.96
CA ASP A 51 18.68 -15.09 -41.33
C ASP A 51 17.15 -15.07 -41.11
N ALA A 52 16.36 -15.53 -42.08
CA ALA A 52 14.91 -15.62 -41.94
C ALA A 52 14.48 -16.65 -40.87
N SER A 53 15.16 -17.80 -40.81
CA SER A 53 14.91 -18.82 -39.79
C SER A 53 15.27 -18.31 -38.40
N ALA A 54 16.43 -17.67 -38.25
CA ALA A 54 16.88 -17.09 -37.00
C ALA A 54 15.96 -15.95 -36.53
N ALA A 55 15.52 -15.07 -37.45
CA ALA A 55 14.57 -14.01 -37.14
C ALA A 55 13.22 -14.57 -36.67
N LYS A 56 12.74 -15.67 -37.30
CA LYS A 56 11.51 -16.34 -36.89
C LYS A 56 11.65 -16.96 -35.50
N GLU A 57 12.73 -17.70 -35.24
CA GLU A 57 12.99 -18.30 -33.93
C GLU A 57 13.10 -17.22 -32.84
N GLN A 58 13.78 -16.11 -33.13
CA GLN A 58 13.87 -14.98 -32.21
C GLN A 58 12.51 -14.34 -31.94
N ALA A 59 11.67 -14.19 -32.97
CA ALA A 59 10.32 -13.66 -32.82
C ALA A 59 9.44 -14.58 -31.97
N ASP A 60 9.47 -15.89 -32.20
CA ASP A 60 8.72 -16.88 -31.43
C ASP A 60 9.20 -16.91 -29.96
N ARG A 61 10.51 -16.82 -29.73
CA ARG A 61 11.09 -16.73 -28.38
C ARG A 61 10.63 -15.47 -27.64
N LEU A 62 10.72 -14.31 -28.30
CA LEU A 62 10.27 -13.05 -27.74
C LEU A 62 8.77 -13.08 -27.45
N GLN A 63 7.96 -13.64 -28.36
CA GLN A 63 6.52 -13.79 -28.15
C GLN A 63 6.22 -14.63 -26.90
N ALA A 64 6.92 -15.75 -26.72
CA ALA A 64 6.78 -16.60 -25.53
C ALA A 64 7.19 -15.85 -24.24
N GLU A 65 8.29 -15.11 -24.28
CA GLU A 65 8.77 -14.29 -23.15
C GLU A 65 7.78 -13.18 -22.79
N TYR A 66 7.24 -12.47 -23.79
CA TYR A 66 6.21 -11.45 -23.59
C TYR A 66 4.92 -12.04 -23.02
N ALA A 67 4.47 -13.19 -23.55
CA ALA A 67 3.28 -13.86 -23.04
C ALA A 67 3.45 -14.29 -21.57
N ALA A 68 4.62 -14.84 -21.24
CA ALA A 68 4.97 -15.21 -19.87
C ALA A 68 5.05 -13.98 -18.95
N SER A 69 5.67 -12.88 -19.41
CA SER A 69 5.79 -11.63 -18.67
C SER A 69 4.41 -11.01 -18.39
N ILE A 70 3.52 -10.95 -19.39
CA ILE A 70 2.15 -10.46 -19.22
C ILE A 70 1.37 -11.33 -18.24
N SER A 71 1.50 -12.66 -18.34
CA SER A 71 0.85 -13.57 -17.41
C SER A 71 1.36 -13.38 -15.98
N GLY A 72 2.68 -13.25 -15.80
CA GLY A 72 3.30 -12.99 -14.51
C GLY A 72 2.86 -11.65 -13.91
N ALA A 73 2.86 -10.59 -14.71
CA ALA A 73 2.40 -9.27 -14.28
C ALA A 73 0.92 -9.27 -13.87
N LYS A 74 0.07 -10.05 -14.55
CA LYS A 74 -1.35 -10.19 -14.20
C LYS A 74 -1.53 -10.95 -12.87
N GLU A 75 -0.75 -11.99 -12.63
CA GLU A 75 -0.77 -12.72 -11.37
C GLU A 75 -0.28 -11.84 -10.21
N GLU A 76 0.81 -11.11 -10.41
CA GLU A 76 1.33 -10.16 -9.42
C GLU A 76 0.31 -9.06 -9.11
N ALA A 77 -0.33 -8.48 -10.13
CA ALA A 77 -1.39 -7.49 -9.95
C ALA A 77 -2.57 -8.06 -9.14
N ASN A 78 -3.01 -9.28 -9.45
CA ASN A 78 -4.07 -9.96 -8.69
C ASN A 78 -3.66 -10.18 -7.23
N GLN A 79 -2.40 -10.56 -7.00
CA GLN A 79 -1.86 -10.77 -5.66
C GLN A 79 -1.80 -9.46 -4.86
N ILE A 80 -1.33 -8.37 -5.48
CA ILE A 80 -1.32 -7.03 -4.89
C ILE A 80 -2.73 -6.60 -4.48
N VAL A 81 -3.73 -6.80 -5.34
CA VAL A 81 -5.13 -6.44 -5.05
C VAL A 81 -5.68 -7.29 -3.89
N LYS A 82 -5.44 -8.61 -3.90
CA LYS A 82 -5.86 -9.50 -2.81
C LYS A 82 -5.24 -9.10 -1.48
N ASP A 83 -3.94 -8.81 -1.47
CA ASP A 83 -3.22 -8.42 -0.27
C ASP A 83 -3.66 -7.03 0.22
N ALA A 84 -3.95 -6.10 -0.69
CA ALA A 84 -4.52 -4.80 -0.36
C ALA A 84 -5.91 -4.94 0.27
N GLN A 85 -6.79 -5.79 -0.29
CA GLN A 85 -8.11 -6.08 0.28
C GLN A 85 -8.00 -6.72 1.66
N LYS A 86 -7.12 -7.70 1.83
CA LYS A 86 -6.87 -8.35 3.13
C LYS A 86 -6.38 -7.35 4.17
N ARG A 87 -5.40 -6.50 3.81
CA ARG A 87 -4.92 -5.43 4.71
C ARG A 87 -6.01 -4.42 5.04
N ALA A 88 -6.82 -4.02 4.06
CA ALA A 88 -7.94 -3.11 4.28
C ALA A 88 -8.96 -3.71 5.26
N GLN A 89 -9.32 -4.98 5.11
CA GLN A 89 -10.22 -5.67 6.03
C GLN A 89 -9.64 -5.73 7.45
N MET A 90 -8.39 -6.16 7.60
CA MET A 90 -7.74 -6.21 8.92
C MET A 90 -7.70 -4.82 9.58
N ARG A 91 -7.38 -3.76 8.81
CA ARG A 91 -7.40 -2.38 9.33
C ARG A 91 -8.81 -1.92 9.70
N SER A 92 -9.82 -2.28 8.92
CA SER A 92 -11.21 -1.97 9.24
C SER A 92 -11.63 -2.64 10.56
N ASP A 93 -11.28 -3.91 10.74
CA ASP A 93 -11.59 -4.67 11.96
C ASP A 93 -10.85 -4.12 13.18
N GLU A 94 -9.58 -3.74 13.03
CA GLU A 94 -8.79 -3.04 14.06
C GLU A 94 -9.44 -1.72 14.45
N ILE A 95 -9.83 -0.89 13.47
CA ILE A 95 -10.47 0.41 13.72
C ILE A 95 -11.81 0.22 14.44
N LEU A 96 -12.64 -0.74 14.00
CA LEU A 96 -13.91 -1.05 14.65
C LEU A 96 -13.71 -1.50 16.10
N THR A 97 -12.76 -2.39 16.34
CA THR A 97 -12.45 -2.90 17.68
C THR A 97 -11.93 -1.80 18.61
N ASP A 98 -11.03 -0.95 18.12
CA ASP A 98 -10.50 0.19 18.87
C ASP A 98 -11.59 1.23 19.15
N ALA A 99 -12.45 1.53 18.16
CA ALA A 99 -13.59 2.42 18.32
C ALA A 99 -14.57 1.90 19.38
N GLN A 100 -14.87 0.60 19.37
CA GLN A 100 -15.77 -0.02 20.34
C GLN A 100 -15.17 -0.02 21.75
N THR A 101 -13.86 -0.31 21.88
CA THR A 101 -13.13 -0.20 23.14
C THR A 101 -13.16 1.22 23.70
N LYS A 102 -12.88 2.23 22.84
CA LYS A 102 -12.93 3.65 23.22
C LYS A 102 -14.33 4.11 23.62
N ALA A 103 -15.35 3.67 22.89
CA ALA A 103 -16.74 3.99 23.21
C ALA A 103 -17.15 3.40 24.56
N SER A 104 -16.79 2.14 24.82
CA SER A 104 -17.04 1.49 26.12
C SER A 104 -16.34 2.22 27.26
N ALA A 105 -15.05 2.53 27.10
CA ALA A 105 -14.27 3.27 28.09
C ALA A 105 -14.84 4.68 28.36
N MET A 106 -15.30 5.37 27.31
CA MET A 106 -15.97 6.66 27.44
C MET A 106 -17.27 6.55 28.24
N MET A 107 -18.07 5.51 27.98
CA MET A 107 -19.33 5.27 28.69
C MET A 107 -19.10 4.99 30.17
N THR A 108 -18.15 4.10 30.50
CA THR A 108 -17.77 3.83 31.90
C THR A 108 -17.28 5.09 32.60
N LYS A 109 -16.43 5.88 31.94
CA LYS A 109 -15.95 7.15 32.51
C LYS A 109 -17.10 8.15 32.75
N ALA A 110 -18.05 8.23 31.83
CA ALA A 110 -19.23 9.07 31.98
C ALA A 110 -20.12 8.61 33.14
N GLU A 111 -20.30 7.30 33.32
CA GLU A 111 -21.04 6.73 34.46
C GLU A 111 -20.35 7.04 35.80
N GLU A 112 -19.03 6.90 35.87
CA GLU A 112 -18.24 7.26 37.05
C GLU A 112 -18.35 8.75 37.38
N GLU A 113 -18.29 9.61 36.35
CA GLU A 113 -18.44 11.05 36.48
C GLU A 113 -19.85 11.43 36.96
N ILE A 114 -20.89 10.84 36.39
CA ILE A 114 -22.28 11.03 36.85
C ILE A 114 -22.44 10.59 38.31
N ALA A 115 -21.87 9.45 38.70
CA ALA A 115 -21.95 8.98 40.07
C ALA A 115 -21.25 9.93 41.05
N ARG A 116 -20.09 10.47 40.65
CA ARG A 116 -19.34 11.47 41.43
C ARG A 116 -20.13 12.78 41.58
N GLU A 117 -20.66 13.32 40.49
CA GLU A 117 -21.45 14.55 40.52
C GLU A 117 -22.74 14.39 41.32
N LYS A 118 -23.41 13.23 41.23
CA LYS A 118 -24.59 12.92 42.06
C LYS A 118 -24.23 12.94 43.55
N LYS A 119 -23.09 12.35 43.93
CA LYS A 119 -22.63 12.37 45.33
C LYS A 119 -22.31 13.79 45.79
N LYS A 120 -21.70 14.61 44.93
CA LYS A 120 -21.41 16.01 45.20
C LYS A 120 -22.69 16.82 45.41
N ALA A 121 -23.66 16.70 44.51
CA ALA A 121 -24.96 17.37 44.62
C ALA A 121 -25.72 16.97 45.90
N VAL A 122 -25.69 15.70 46.29
CA VAL A 122 -26.30 15.24 47.56
C VAL A 122 -25.62 15.88 48.77
N ASN A 123 -24.30 16.04 48.75
CA ASN A 123 -23.59 16.69 49.85
C ASN A 123 -23.89 18.19 49.89
N GLU A 124 -23.89 18.89 48.75
CA GLU A 124 -24.27 20.31 48.68
C GLU A 124 -25.70 20.55 49.21
N ILE A 125 -26.66 19.69 48.86
CA ILE A 125 -28.03 19.77 49.40
C ILE A 125 -28.05 19.55 50.93
N LYS A 126 -27.23 18.63 51.47
CA LYS A 126 -27.14 18.41 52.92
C LYS A 126 -26.58 19.62 53.65
N ASP A 127 -25.59 20.28 53.07
CA ASP A 127 -25.01 21.49 53.63
C ASP A 127 -26.05 22.63 53.64
N GLU A 128 -26.76 22.85 52.52
CA GLU A 128 -27.86 23.83 52.45
C GLU A 128 -29.00 23.55 53.44
N ILE A 129 -29.38 22.28 53.64
CA ILE A 129 -30.39 21.89 54.63
C ILE A 129 -29.89 22.17 56.05
N SER A 130 -28.61 21.93 56.33
CA SER A 130 -28.01 22.18 57.64
C SER A 130 -28.02 23.68 57.96
N ASP A 131 -27.63 24.52 56.99
CA ASP A 131 -27.69 25.97 57.11
C ASP A 131 -29.12 26.47 57.31
N LEU A 132 -30.09 25.92 56.58
CA LEU A 132 -31.51 26.25 56.75
C LEU A 132 -32.03 25.84 58.13
N ALA A 133 -31.67 24.65 58.63
CA ALA A 133 -32.07 24.17 59.94
C ALA A 133 -31.52 25.06 61.07
N VAL A 134 -30.25 25.50 60.96
CA VAL A 134 -29.66 26.46 61.90
C VAL A 134 -30.41 27.79 61.85
N MET A 135 -30.69 28.33 60.66
CA MET A 135 -31.47 29.57 60.53
C MET A 135 -32.87 29.46 61.17
N ILE A 136 -33.58 28.34 60.95
CA ILE A 136 -34.88 28.11 61.56
C ILE A 136 -34.75 28.01 63.08
N ALA A 137 -33.77 27.26 63.60
CA ALA A 137 -33.54 27.15 65.05
C ALA A 137 -33.23 28.51 65.68
N THR A 138 -32.37 29.33 65.06
CA THR A 138 -32.10 30.71 65.50
C THR A 138 -33.35 31.58 65.49
N LYS A 139 -34.21 31.44 64.48
CA LYS A 139 -35.47 32.19 64.36
C LYS A 139 -36.49 31.79 65.42
N VAL A 140 -36.61 30.49 65.71
CA VAL A 140 -37.52 29.94 66.74
C VAL A 140 -37.07 30.36 68.13
N VAL A 141 -35.79 30.12 68.47
CA VAL A 141 -35.22 30.57 69.76
C VAL A 141 -35.35 32.09 69.91
N GLY A 142 -35.05 32.86 68.87
CA GLY A 142 -35.23 34.31 68.88
C GLY A 142 -36.69 34.79 68.99
N LYS A 143 -37.68 33.92 68.75
CA LYS A 143 -39.11 34.24 68.84
C LYS A 143 -39.73 33.76 70.16
N ASP A 144 -39.25 32.65 70.72
CA ASP A 144 -39.66 32.15 72.03
C ASP A 144 -38.98 32.91 73.19
N LEU A 145 -37.87 33.62 72.94
CA LEU A 145 -37.29 34.57 73.90
C LEU A 145 -38.19 35.80 74.12
N ASN A 146 -39.29 35.61 74.82
CA ASN A 146 -40.05 36.66 75.50
C ASN A 146 -39.39 36.95 76.86
N THR A 147 -39.56 38.15 77.37
CA THR A 147 -38.95 38.69 78.60
C THR A 147 -39.17 37.80 79.84
N GLN A 148 -40.15 36.89 79.83
CA GLN A 148 -40.40 35.91 80.91
C GLN A 148 -39.40 34.74 80.95
N ASP A 149 -38.87 34.28 79.81
CA ASP A 149 -37.96 33.12 79.78
C ASP A 149 -36.53 33.50 80.23
N HIS A 150 -36.18 34.79 80.11
CA HIS A 150 -34.91 35.31 80.62
C HIS A 150 -34.81 35.25 82.14
N GLU A 151 -35.92 35.52 82.87
CA GLU A 151 -35.91 35.41 84.33
C GLU A 151 -35.82 33.95 84.78
N GLN A 152 -36.49 33.04 84.08
CA GLN A 152 -36.50 31.62 84.41
C GLN A 152 -35.15 30.94 84.12
N LEU A 153 -34.49 31.27 83.01
CA LEU A 153 -33.14 30.79 82.70
C LEU A 153 -32.08 31.36 83.65
N ILE A 154 -32.23 32.63 84.09
CA ILE A 154 -31.34 33.23 85.10
C ILE A 154 -31.56 32.54 86.47
N GLN A 155 -32.81 32.25 86.85
CA GLN A 155 -33.09 31.52 88.08
C GLN A 155 -32.60 30.08 88.05
N GLU A 156 -32.73 29.37 86.93
CA GLU A 156 -32.22 28.00 86.78
C GLU A 156 -30.68 27.95 86.79
N PHE A 157 -30.01 28.97 86.24
CA PHE A 157 -28.55 29.12 86.35
C PHE A 157 -28.10 29.49 87.76
N ILE A 158 -28.85 30.34 88.48
CA ILE A 158 -28.57 30.73 89.86
C ILE A 158 -28.81 29.56 90.82
N ASP A 159 -29.87 28.77 90.63
CA ASP A 159 -30.16 27.59 91.44
C ASP A 159 -29.16 26.45 91.17
N GLY A 160 -28.81 26.20 89.90
CA GLY A 160 -27.80 25.20 89.53
C GLY A 160 -26.36 25.56 89.94
N ALA A 161 -26.01 26.85 89.97
CA ALA A 161 -24.73 27.33 90.50
C ALA A 161 -24.72 27.44 92.03
N GLY A 162 -25.89 27.66 92.66
CA GLY A 162 -26.07 27.73 94.11
C GLY A 162 -25.92 26.38 94.81
N ASP A 163 -26.43 25.30 94.20
CA ASP A 163 -26.40 23.93 94.75
C ASP A 163 -24.97 23.32 94.80
N LEU A 164 -24.02 23.85 94.02
CA LEU A 164 -22.62 23.40 94.04
C LEU A 164 -21.71 24.22 94.97
N SER A 165 -22.24 25.24 95.67
CA SER A 165 -21.42 26.13 96.53
C SER A 165 -21.57 25.93 98.05
N TRP A 166 -22.46 25.04 98.51
CA TRP A 166 -22.62 24.72 99.93
C TRP A 166 -22.64 23.20 100.19
N LYS A 167 -21.46 22.58 100.12
CA LYS A 167 -21.11 21.35 100.86
C LYS A 167 -19.62 21.39 101.21
N GLU A 168 -19.30 22.14 102.27
CA GLU A 168 -18.34 21.64 103.28
C GLU A 168 -19.12 20.85 104.34
#